data_AF-A0A6A4ZI46-F1
#
_entry.id   AF-A0A6A4ZI46-F1
#
_cell.length_a   1.000
_cell.length_b   1.000
_cell.length_c   1.000
_cell.angle_alpha   90.00
_cell.angle_beta   90.00
_cell.angle_gamma   90.00
#
_symmetry.space_group_name_H-M   'P 1'
#
loop_
_entity.id
_entity.type
_entity.pdbx_description
1 polymer ?
#
loop_
_entity_poly.entity_id
_entity_poly.type
_entity_poly.pdbx_seq_one_letter_code
_entity_poly.pdbx_strand_id
1 'polypeptide(L)'
;MGHNLSVQRDDSKFSEYSFDHLKGIAPSDLFVYANKAAFDGKDEPLGVGETIKNHGKLWTDPLLVVVRGPATLLDCIEGWFEPKNLCNGKGMRWKHQFDETLVGKLTTPLIEHYNAWESGYMDKTRNPLFMVLSGCGTGKSRMLDEMKELFKLAANRATGEHKSELQKRLSEAYVFKVNFENGTFYKNDFDEVHHEVSVRMLYQLIGMEGQIWDNFVDDVKGNGAKIPLIDEVIEQLAAVEKKDEMTIILCVDGLQHLKPDGTKDDKLYRLLMSLCSIITTKTKFFLLAVCAATIHVPIQQMLASSSQKRIILVPPILCGADILIPENPSVGQLVDAMDGHGRALEILETVLGEYRNQNFDFTVHKLDPIVDQ
;
A
#
# COMPACT_ATOMS: atom_id res chain seq x y z
N MET A 1 -7.77 39.17 29.41
CA MET A 1 -8.63 40.00 28.55
C MET A 1 -8.17 39.77 27.12
N GLY A 2 -8.98 39.10 26.32
CA GLY A 2 -8.63 38.74 24.95
C GLY A 2 -8.71 39.95 24.02
N HIS A 3 -7.61 40.28 23.36
CA HIS A 3 -7.64 41.22 22.24
C HIS A 3 -8.06 40.44 20.99
N ASN A 4 -9.27 40.73 20.51
CA ASN A 4 -9.73 40.32 19.18
C ASN A 4 -8.83 40.98 18.14
N LEU A 5 -8.00 40.19 17.46
CA LEU A 5 -7.40 40.58 16.19
C LEU A 5 -8.52 40.69 15.17
N SER A 6 -8.85 41.91 14.75
CA SER A 6 -9.84 42.15 13.72
C SER A 6 -9.30 41.68 12.37
N VAL A 7 -9.77 40.54 11.92
CA VAL A 7 -9.59 40.07 10.54
C VAL A 7 -10.45 40.96 9.64
N GLN A 8 -9.84 41.88 8.91
CA GLN A 8 -10.54 42.60 7.84
C GLN A 8 -10.37 41.81 6.54
N ARG A 9 -11.42 41.08 6.16
CA ARG A 9 -11.57 40.45 4.86
C ARG A 9 -12.16 41.50 3.91
N ASP A 10 -11.41 41.93 2.91
CA ASP A 10 -11.88 42.84 1.86
C ASP A 10 -11.92 42.10 0.51
N ASP A 11 -13.05 41.43 0.25
CA ASP A 11 -13.27 40.62 -0.95
C ASP A 11 -13.30 41.47 -2.26
N SER A 12 -13.39 42.79 -2.15
CA SER A 12 -13.51 43.69 -3.31
C SER A 12 -12.20 43.92 -4.08
N LYS A 13 -11.06 43.48 -3.54
CA LYS A 13 -9.72 43.86 -4.02
C LYS A 13 -8.92 42.75 -4.69
N PHE A 14 -9.48 41.55 -4.81
CA PHE A 14 -8.83 40.41 -5.47
C PHE A 14 -8.74 40.54 -7.00
N SER A 15 -9.58 41.36 -7.62
CA SER A 15 -9.64 41.51 -9.08
C SER A 15 -8.49 42.32 -9.70
N GLU A 16 -7.72 43.07 -8.90
CA GLU A 16 -6.59 43.90 -9.40
C GLU A 16 -5.25 43.13 -9.49
N TYR A 17 -5.13 41.96 -8.87
CA TYR A 17 -3.89 41.18 -8.83
C TYR A 17 -3.93 40.00 -9.81
N SER A 18 -3.98 40.31 -11.11
CA SER A 18 -3.74 39.32 -12.18
C SER A 18 -2.24 39.06 -12.31
N PHE A 19 -1.67 38.31 -11.38
CA PHE A 19 -0.33 37.77 -11.51
C PHE A 19 -0.41 36.35 -12.07
N ASP A 20 0.34 36.06 -13.13
CA ASP A 20 0.45 34.70 -13.71
C ASP A 20 0.84 33.64 -12.68
N HIS A 21 1.48 34.04 -11.58
CA HIS A 21 1.90 33.20 -10.46
C HIS A 21 0.76 32.75 -9.53
N LEU A 22 -0.43 33.36 -9.62
CA LEU A 22 -1.61 33.01 -8.82
C LEU A 22 -2.73 32.37 -9.64
N LYS A 23 -2.45 32.03 -10.90
CA LYS A 23 -3.41 31.45 -11.83
C LYS A 23 -3.87 30.06 -11.33
N GLY A 24 -5.17 29.93 -11.04
CA GLY A 24 -5.79 28.67 -10.60
C GLY A 24 -6.07 28.58 -9.09
N ILE A 25 -5.62 29.55 -8.29
CA ILE A 25 -5.91 29.62 -6.86
C ILE A 25 -7.21 30.40 -6.65
N ALA A 26 -8.19 29.84 -5.93
CA ALA A 26 -9.42 30.55 -5.65
C ALA A 26 -9.16 31.70 -4.64
N PRO A 27 -9.85 32.85 -4.74
CA PRO A 27 -9.71 33.94 -3.78
C PRO A 27 -9.94 33.54 -2.31
N SER A 28 -10.71 32.47 -2.07
CA SER A 28 -10.92 31.88 -0.73
C SER A 28 -9.67 31.27 -0.10
N ASP A 29 -8.66 30.91 -0.92
CA ASP A 29 -7.47 30.16 -0.50
C ASP A 29 -6.26 31.09 -0.26
N LEU A 30 -6.48 32.39 -0.43
CA LEU A 30 -5.51 33.47 -0.24
C LEU A 30 -5.71 34.13 1.13
N PHE A 31 -4.71 34.05 1.99
CA PHE A 31 -4.66 34.76 3.25
C PHE A 31 -3.72 35.96 3.10
N VAL A 32 -4.26 37.17 3.23
CA VAL A 32 -3.47 38.40 3.13
C VAL A 32 -3.21 38.93 4.54
N TYR A 33 -1.94 38.99 4.91
CA TYR A 33 -1.49 39.57 6.17
C TYR A 33 -0.82 40.92 5.91
N ALA A 34 -1.02 41.87 6.81
CA ALA A 34 -0.22 43.07 6.86
C ALA A 34 1.14 42.74 7.50
N ASN A 35 2.22 43.01 6.77
CA ASN A 35 3.58 43.13 7.27
C ASN A 35 4.32 41.82 7.70
N LYS A 36 5.63 41.79 7.38
CA LYS A 36 6.55 40.64 7.48
C LYS A 36 7.01 40.31 8.92
N ALA A 37 6.90 41.26 9.85
CA ALA A 37 7.35 41.10 11.24
C ALA A 37 6.45 40.17 12.09
N ALA A 38 5.21 39.88 11.66
CA ALA A 38 4.34 38.90 12.31
C ALA A 38 4.78 37.45 12.06
N PHE A 39 5.67 37.22 11.08
CA PHE A 39 6.17 35.89 10.73
C PHE A 39 7.53 35.57 11.38
N ASP A 40 8.35 36.60 11.64
CA ASP A 40 9.70 36.46 12.19
C ASP A 40 9.72 36.91 13.67
N GLY A 41 9.60 35.94 14.59
CA GLY A 41 9.37 36.14 16.03
C GLY A 41 10.25 37.18 16.75
N LYS A 42 9.67 38.36 16.99
CA LYS A 42 10.17 39.34 17.96
C LYS A 42 9.04 39.80 18.90
N ASP A 43 9.30 39.73 20.20
CA ASP A 43 8.44 40.14 21.31
C ASP A 43 8.36 41.67 21.48
N GLU A 44 7.98 42.40 20.43
CA GLU A 44 7.55 43.79 20.57
C GLU A 44 6.21 44.01 19.85
N PRO A 45 5.13 44.38 20.57
CA PRO A 45 3.88 44.77 19.93
C PRO A 45 4.04 46.16 19.34
N LEU A 46 3.73 46.35 18.06
CA LEU A 46 3.70 47.67 17.44
C LEU A 46 2.32 48.00 16.85
N GLY A 47 2.05 49.31 16.86
CA GLY A 47 0.74 49.93 17.00
C GLY A 47 -0.26 49.70 15.86
N VAL A 48 -1.52 49.90 16.22
CA VAL A 48 -2.70 49.73 15.38
C VAL A 48 -2.62 50.64 14.14
N GLY A 49 -2.34 50.05 12.98
CA GLY A 49 -2.65 50.65 11.68
C GLY A 49 -4.01 50.13 11.20
N GLU A 50 -5.07 50.91 11.38
CA GLU A 50 -6.46 50.49 11.12
C GLU A 50 -6.82 50.30 9.62
N THR A 51 -5.88 50.47 8.68
CA THR A 51 -6.18 50.42 7.24
C THR A 51 -4.96 50.04 6.40
N ILE A 52 -5.11 49.06 5.51
CA ILE A 52 -4.16 48.79 4.40
C ILE A 52 -4.13 50.03 3.50
N LYS A 53 -3.01 50.74 3.41
CA LYS A 53 -2.90 51.94 2.59
C LYS A 53 -2.09 51.63 1.33
N ASN A 54 -2.63 51.99 0.17
CA ASN A 54 -1.92 51.90 -1.11
C ASN A 54 -1.48 50.49 -1.55
N HIS A 55 -2.13 49.43 -1.06
CA HIS A 55 -2.10 48.11 -1.69
C HIS A 55 -0.67 47.52 -1.83
N GLY A 56 0.18 47.64 -0.80
CA GLY A 56 1.54 47.08 -0.90
C GLY A 56 2.50 47.82 -1.85
N LYS A 57 2.08 48.95 -2.45
CA LYS A 57 2.93 49.74 -3.38
C LYS A 57 4.04 50.53 -2.68
N LEU A 58 3.99 50.64 -1.36
CA LEU A 58 5.01 51.29 -0.55
C LEU A 58 5.84 50.22 0.17
N TRP A 59 7.16 50.35 0.10
CA TRP A 59 8.10 49.45 0.79
C TRP A 59 7.90 49.42 2.32
N THR A 60 7.24 50.44 2.88
CA THR A 60 6.90 50.57 4.31
C THR A 60 5.57 49.89 4.68
N ASP A 61 4.80 49.37 3.72
CA ASP A 61 3.53 48.66 3.94
C ASP A 61 3.47 47.35 3.12
N PRO A 62 4.40 46.38 3.35
CA PRO A 62 4.42 45.16 2.57
C PRO A 62 3.23 44.26 2.91
N LEU A 63 2.53 43.78 1.89
CA LEU A 63 1.50 42.74 2.02
C LEU A 63 2.16 41.36 1.91
N LEU A 64 1.89 40.49 2.88
CA LEU A 64 2.24 39.08 2.81
C LEU A 64 1.02 38.31 2.35
N VAL A 65 1.07 37.77 1.14
CA VAL A 65 0.03 36.87 0.61
C VAL A 65 0.48 35.45 0.86
N VAL A 66 -0.15 34.80 1.84
CA VAL A 66 0.00 33.37 2.08
C VAL A 66 -1.07 32.66 1.27
N VAL A 67 -0.62 32.01 0.21
CA VAL A 67 -1.43 31.01 -0.46
C VAL A 67 -1.36 29.76 0.40
N ARG A 68 -2.50 29.21 0.84
CA ARG A 68 -2.51 27.79 1.17
C ARG A 68 -2.30 27.06 -0.15
N GLY A 69 -1.04 26.78 -0.49
CA GLY A 69 -0.77 25.76 -1.49
C GLY A 69 -1.48 24.47 -1.05
N PRO A 70 -1.69 23.49 -1.94
CA PRO A 70 -1.98 22.16 -1.45
C PRO A 70 -0.91 21.87 -0.39
N ALA A 71 -1.39 21.76 0.85
CA ALA A 71 -0.69 21.05 1.88
C ALA A 71 -0.28 19.73 1.19
N THR A 72 0.99 19.32 1.36
CA THR A 72 1.61 18.20 0.65
C THR A 72 0.66 17.01 0.45
N LEU A 73 0.88 16.10 -0.51
CA LEU A 73 -0.02 14.93 -0.70
C LEU A 73 -0.33 14.16 0.61
N LEU A 74 0.57 14.23 1.59
CA LEU A 74 0.39 13.73 2.95
C LEU A 74 -0.74 14.44 3.72
N ASP A 75 -0.88 15.74 3.59
CA ASP A 75 -1.92 16.53 4.26
C ASP A 75 -3.33 16.24 3.74
N CYS A 76 -3.45 15.59 2.58
CA CYS A 76 -4.72 15.08 2.06
C CYS A 76 -5.17 13.78 2.75
N ILE A 77 -4.34 13.14 3.58
CA ILE A 77 -4.72 11.93 4.32
C ILE A 77 -5.74 12.31 5.39
N GLU A 78 -6.98 11.87 5.22
CA GLU A 78 -8.08 12.12 6.18
C GLU A 78 -8.26 10.98 7.21
N GLY A 79 -7.67 9.82 6.94
CA GLY A 79 -7.70 8.65 7.82
C GLY A 79 -7.42 7.36 7.07
N TRP A 80 -7.61 6.24 7.74
CA TRP A 80 -7.49 4.91 7.13
C TRP A 80 -8.61 4.62 6.14
N PHE A 81 -8.21 4.09 4.98
CA PHE A 81 -9.12 3.50 4.02
C PHE A 81 -8.71 2.06 3.70
N GLU A 82 -9.67 1.13 3.80
CA GLU A 82 -9.42 -0.30 3.61
C GLU A 82 -9.01 -0.57 2.14
N PRO A 83 -7.92 -1.34 1.90
CA PRO A 83 -7.50 -1.64 0.55
C PRO A 83 -8.51 -2.49 -0.21
N LYS A 84 -8.60 -2.27 -1.52
CA LYS A 84 -9.22 -3.22 -2.44
C LYS A 84 -8.42 -4.53 -2.45
N ASN A 85 -9.11 -5.64 -2.69
CA ASN A 85 -8.44 -6.93 -2.86
C ASN A 85 -7.53 -6.92 -4.10
N LEU A 86 -6.40 -7.59 -3.99
CA LEU A 86 -5.48 -7.84 -5.11
C LEU A 86 -6.08 -8.88 -6.06
N CYS A 87 -6.77 -9.88 -5.50
CA CYS A 87 -7.53 -10.86 -6.25
C CYS A 87 -8.93 -10.33 -6.59
N ASN A 88 -9.19 -10.07 -7.88
CA ASN A 88 -10.48 -9.60 -8.38
C ASN A 88 -11.30 -10.66 -9.13
N GLY A 89 -10.87 -11.93 -9.08
CA GLY A 89 -11.55 -13.05 -9.73
C GLY A 89 -12.63 -13.70 -8.86
N LYS A 90 -13.27 -14.76 -9.37
CA LYS A 90 -14.24 -15.56 -8.61
C LYS A 90 -13.63 -16.15 -7.35
N GLY A 91 -12.32 -16.37 -7.33
CA GLY A 91 -11.58 -16.92 -6.20
C GLY A 91 -11.53 -16.04 -4.97
N MET A 92 -11.89 -14.76 -5.08
CA MET A 92 -12.04 -13.85 -3.95
C MET A 92 -13.06 -14.35 -2.91
N ARG A 93 -14.07 -15.15 -3.33
CA ARG A 93 -15.12 -15.67 -2.43
C ARG A 93 -14.73 -16.97 -1.72
N TRP A 94 -13.60 -17.58 -2.07
CA TRP A 94 -13.22 -18.89 -1.56
C TRP A 94 -12.62 -18.77 -0.16
N LYS A 95 -13.00 -19.69 0.74
CA LYS A 95 -12.51 -19.71 2.12
C LYS A 95 -11.00 -19.94 2.18
N HIS A 96 -10.37 -19.33 3.17
CA HIS A 96 -8.96 -19.53 3.45
C HIS A 96 -8.66 -21.02 3.73
N GLN A 97 -7.61 -21.53 3.10
CA GLN A 97 -7.17 -22.93 3.23
C GLN A 97 -5.71 -22.95 3.66
N PHE A 98 -5.43 -22.33 4.80
CA PHE A 98 -4.10 -22.33 5.38
C PHE A 98 -3.80 -23.67 6.04
N ASP A 99 -2.66 -24.25 5.70
CA ASP A 99 -2.18 -25.44 6.40
C ASP A 99 -1.37 -25.07 7.66
N GLU A 100 -1.29 -26.01 8.59
CA GLU A 100 -0.54 -25.86 9.85
C GLU A 100 0.96 -25.61 9.61
N THR A 101 1.51 -26.09 8.50
CA THR A 101 2.93 -25.96 8.15
C THR A 101 3.27 -24.52 7.76
N LEU A 102 2.43 -23.86 6.98
CA LEU A 102 2.59 -22.48 6.54
C LEU A 102 2.57 -21.53 7.74
N VAL A 103 1.61 -21.69 8.64
CA VAL A 103 1.53 -20.92 9.88
C VAL A 103 2.76 -21.18 10.77
N GLY A 104 3.22 -22.44 10.83
CA GLY A 104 4.45 -22.81 11.55
C GLY A 104 5.69 -22.09 11.02
N LYS A 105 5.84 -21.97 9.69
CA LYS A 105 6.94 -21.23 9.03
C LYS A 105 6.98 -19.75 9.40
N LEU A 106 5.83 -19.15 9.72
CA LEU A 106 5.72 -17.73 10.08
C LEU A 106 5.94 -17.48 11.58
N THR A 107 5.63 -18.46 12.43
CA THR A 107 5.54 -18.26 13.89
C THR A 107 6.86 -17.75 14.49
N THR A 108 7.97 -18.48 14.33
CA THR A 108 9.25 -18.07 14.90
C THR A 108 9.79 -16.77 14.30
N PRO A 109 9.84 -16.59 12.96
CA PRO A 109 10.33 -15.33 12.38
C PRO A 109 9.51 -14.10 12.78
N LEU A 110 8.19 -14.24 12.94
CA LEU A 110 7.32 -13.15 13.37
C LEU A 110 7.63 -12.70 14.81
N ILE A 111 7.81 -13.66 15.72
CA ILE A 111 8.15 -13.38 17.12
C ILE A 111 9.53 -12.73 17.22
N GLU A 112 10.52 -13.28 16.51
CA GLU A 112 11.87 -12.72 16.48
C GLU A 112 11.88 -11.30 15.94
N HIS A 113 11.10 -11.02 14.88
CA HIS A 113 10.97 -9.70 14.29
C HIS A 113 10.35 -8.70 15.28
N TYR A 114 9.24 -9.07 15.90
CA TYR A 114 8.58 -8.22 16.88
C TYR A 114 9.52 -7.87 18.04
N ASN A 115 10.17 -8.88 18.63
CA ASN A 115 11.10 -8.67 19.74
C ASN A 115 12.32 -7.82 19.32
N ALA A 116 12.80 -7.98 18.08
CA ALA A 116 13.88 -7.17 17.54
C ALA A 116 13.46 -5.71 17.38
N TRP A 117 12.29 -5.45 16.80
CA TRP A 117 11.74 -4.10 16.68
C TRP A 117 11.52 -3.43 18.04
N GLU A 118 10.87 -4.10 18.98
CA GLU A 118 10.56 -3.57 20.32
C GLU A 118 11.83 -3.23 21.12
N SER A 119 12.88 -4.07 21.00
CA SER A 119 14.18 -3.82 21.62
C SER A 119 15.07 -2.83 20.84
N GLY A 120 14.64 -2.37 19.66
CA GLY A 120 15.45 -1.52 18.77
C GLY A 120 16.68 -2.24 18.18
N TYR A 121 16.63 -3.57 18.07
CA TYR A 121 17.68 -4.40 17.52
C TYR A 121 17.65 -4.40 15.99
N MET A 122 18.56 -3.63 15.38
CA MET A 122 18.57 -3.33 13.95
C MET A 122 19.27 -4.39 13.06
N ASP A 123 19.60 -5.56 13.60
CA ASP A 123 20.33 -6.58 12.84
C ASP A 123 19.48 -7.21 11.73
N LYS A 124 20.06 -7.33 10.54
CA LYS A 124 19.41 -7.84 9.33
C LYS A 124 18.96 -9.30 9.44
N THR A 125 19.52 -10.08 10.36
CA THR A 125 19.19 -11.50 10.55
C THR A 125 17.97 -11.73 11.43
N ARG A 126 17.50 -10.71 12.17
CA ARG A 126 16.30 -10.81 13.03
C ARG A 126 15.09 -10.05 12.52
N ASN A 127 15.27 -9.20 11.51
CA ASN A 127 14.20 -8.41 10.92
C ASN A 127 13.88 -8.93 9.50
N PRO A 128 13.06 -9.98 9.33
CA PRO A 128 12.87 -10.63 8.04
C PRO A 128 12.09 -9.79 7.02
N LEU A 129 12.45 -9.95 5.74
CA LEU A 129 11.58 -9.66 4.61
C LEU A 129 10.79 -10.94 4.25
N PHE A 130 9.46 -10.86 4.18
CA PHE A 130 8.63 -11.99 3.79
C PHE A 130 8.43 -12.00 2.27
N MET A 131 8.58 -13.17 1.64
CA MET A 131 8.55 -13.32 0.18
C MET A 131 7.58 -14.42 -0.22
N VAL A 132 6.53 -14.10 -0.97
CA VAL A 132 5.62 -15.07 -1.58
C VAL A 132 6.07 -15.36 -3.01
N LEU A 133 6.70 -16.52 -3.21
CA LEU A 133 7.29 -16.90 -4.50
C LEU A 133 6.60 -18.13 -5.06
N SER A 134 5.96 -18.00 -6.23
CA SER A 134 5.29 -19.11 -6.91
C SER A 134 5.08 -18.85 -8.40
N GLY A 135 4.52 -19.81 -9.13
CA GLY A 135 4.17 -19.68 -10.54
C GLY A 135 3.10 -18.62 -10.81
N CYS A 136 2.81 -18.39 -12.09
CA CYS A 136 1.65 -17.59 -12.50
C CYS A 136 0.35 -18.35 -12.16
N GLY A 137 -0.69 -17.63 -11.70
CA GLY A 137 -2.01 -18.23 -11.44
C GLY A 137 -2.13 -19.13 -10.20
N THR A 138 -1.08 -19.28 -9.39
CA THR A 138 -1.05 -20.18 -8.22
C THR A 138 -1.63 -19.57 -6.94
N GLY A 139 -2.09 -18.31 -6.95
CA GLY A 139 -2.73 -17.68 -5.80
C GLY A 139 -1.84 -16.77 -4.94
N LYS A 140 -0.77 -16.18 -5.50
CA LYS A 140 0.10 -15.20 -4.80
C LYS A 140 -0.68 -13.98 -4.28
N SER A 141 -1.43 -13.31 -5.16
CA SER A 141 -2.25 -12.13 -4.82
C SER A 141 -3.29 -12.46 -3.76
N ARG A 142 -3.92 -13.63 -3.87
CA ARG A 142 -4.84 -14.14 -2.84
C ARG A 142 -4.13 -14.34 -1.51
N MET A 143 -2.98 -14.99 -1.49
CA MET A 143 -2.21 -15.15 -0.24
C MET A 143 -1.89 -13.78 0.39
N LEU A 144 -1.51 -12.77 -0.41
CA LEU A 144 -1.30 -11.40 0.05
C LEU A 144 -2.56 -10.75 0.64
N ASP A 145 -3.73 -10.97 0.03
CA ASP A 145 -5.02 -10.51 0.56
C ASP A 145 -5.31 -11.06 1.95
N GLU A 146 -4.79 -12.25 2.25
CA GLU A 146 -5.08 -12.99 3.48
C GLU A 146 -3.91 -12.97 4.49
N MET A 147 -2.83 -12.20 4.22
CA MET A 147 -1.61 -12.18 5.06
C MET A 147 -1.86 -11.72 6.50
N LYS A 148 -2.80 -10.79 6.72
CA LYS A 148 -3.15 -10.35 8.08
C LYS A 148 -3.66 -11.51 8.93
N GLU A 149 -4.53 -12.36 8.38
CA GLU A 149 -5.03 -13.54 9.08
C GLU A 149 -3.94 -14.59 9.27
N LEU A 150 -3.04 -14.80 8.30
CA LEU A 150 -1.87 -15.66 8.47
C LEU A 150 -0.98 -15.22 9.62
N PHE A 151 -0.66 -13.93 9.72
CA PHE A 151 0.13 -13.41 10.83
C PHE A 151 -0.60 -13.54 12.17
N LYS A 152 -1.91 -13.30 12.23
CA LYS A 152 -2.71 -13.51 13.44
C LYS A 152 -2.67 -14.98 13.88
N LEU A 153 -2.82 -15.93 12.96
CA LEU A 153 -2.70 -17.35 13.27
C LEU A 153 -1.31 -17.71 13.79
N ALA A 154 -0.25 -17.15 13.20
CA ALA A 154 1.12 -17.35 13.66
C ALA A 154 1.33 -16.77 15.07
N ALA A 155 0.82 -15.57 15.35
CA ALA A 155 0.86 -14.96 16.68
C ALA A 155 0.01 -15.70 17.72
N ASN A 156 -1.05 -16.38 17.32
CA ASN A 156 -1.82 -17.25 18.21
C ASN A 156 -1.00 -18.44 18.74
N ARG A 157 -0.07 -18.93 17.92
CA ARG A 157 0.90 -19.97 18.29
C ARG A 157 2.11 -19.44 19.04
N ALA A 158 2.31 -18.13 19.08
CA ALA A 158 3.43 -17.54 19.81
C ALA A 158 3.40 -17.93 21.29
N THR A 159 4.59 -18.03 21.84
CA THR A 159 4.87 -18.26 23.26
C THR A 159 5.80 -17.16 23.76
N GLY A 160 5.78 -16.89 25.07
CA GLY A 160 6.60 -15.85 25.68
C GLY A 160 5.81 -14.62 26.13
N GLU A 161 6.55 -13.67 26.71
CA GLU A 161 6.02 -12.52 27.45
C GLU A 161 5.21 -11.55 26.56
N HIS A 162 5.63 -11.36 25.30
CA HIS A 162 5.01 -10.41 24.37
C HIS A 162 3.86 -10.99 23.52
N LYS A 163 3.41 -12.21 23.82
CA LYS A 163 2.36 -12.89 23.02
C LYS A 163 1.09 -12.05 22.88
N SER A 164 0.55 -11.57 24.00
CA SER A 164 -0.72 -10.83 24.02
C SER A 164 -0.64 -9.52 23.25
N GLU A 165 0.48 -8.82 23.36
CA GLU A 165 0.71 -7.55 22.67
C GLU A 165 0.86 -7.76 21.17
N LEU A 166 1.65 -8.75 20.73
CA LEU A 166 1.80 -9.10 19.32
C LEU A 166 0.44 -9.49 18.69
N GLN A 167 -0.38 -10.28 19.40
CA GLN A 167 -1.73 -10.64 18.94
C GLN A 167 -2.64 -9.43 18.77
N LYS A 168 -2.62 -8.50 19.73
CA LYS A 168 -3.39 -7.26 19.68
C LYS A 168 -2.96 -6.40 18.49
N ARG A 169 -1.65 -6.16 18.35
CA ARG A 169 -1.06 -5.39 17.24
C ARG A 169 -1.45 -5.92 15.87
N LEU A 170 -1.39 -7.23 15.68
CA LEU A 170 -1.77 -7.85 14.40
C LEU A 170 -3.26 -7.81 14.12
N SER A 171 -4.09 -7.81 15.17
CA SER A 171 -5.54 -7.64 15.02
C SER A 171 -5.88 -6.20 14.60
N GLU A 172 -5.18 -5.22 15.15
CA GLU A 172 -5.33 -3.78 14.87
C GLU A 172 -4.46 -3.28 13.71
N ALA A 173 -3.73 -4.18 13.02
CA ALA A 173 -2.79 -3.79 11.98
C ALA A 173 -3.48 -3.15 10.76
N TYR A 174 -2.84 -2.12 10.22
CA TYR A 174 -3.22 -1.42 9.00
C TYR A 174 -2.55 -2.12 7.80
N VAL A 175 -3.32 -2.50 6.78
CA VAL A 175 -2.84 -3.32 5.66
C VAL A 175 -2.79 -2.51 4.38
N PHE A 176 -1.60 -2.24 3.87
CA PHE A 176 -1.44 -1.66 2.55
C PHE A 176 -1.31 -2.77 1.52
N LYS A 177 -2.08 -2.67 0.42
CA LYS A 177 -2.00 -3.60 -0.70
C LYS A 177 -1.58 -2.85 -1.96
N VAL A 178 -0.29 -2.91 -2.23
CA VAL A 178 0.36 -2.25 -3.36
C VAL A 178 0.48 -3.25 -4.50
N ASN A 179 -0.01 -2.88 -5.68
CA ASN A 179 0.00 -3.74 -6.87
C ASN A 179 0.74 -3.09 -8.03
N PHE A 180 1.60 -3.85 -8.71
CA PHE A 180 2.25 -3.48 -9.97
C PHE A 180 1.63 -4.14 -11.21
N GLU A 181 0.53 -4.88 -11.03
CA GLU A 181 -0.20 -5.60 -12.09
C GLU A 181 -1.53 -4.88 -12.46
N ASN A 182 -2.66 -5.55 -12.22
CA ASN A 182 -4.00 -5.14 -12.62
C ASN A 182 -4.41 -3.80 -12.01
N GLY A 183 -4.88 -2.88 -12.85
CA GLY A 183 -5.43 -1.58 -12.45
C GLY A 183 -4.40 -0.49 -12.15
N THR A 184 -3.18 -0.86 -11.78
CA THR A 184 -2.08 0.06 -11.39
C THR A 184 -0.74 -0.39 -11.98
N PHE A 185 -0.77 -0.83 -13.25
CA PHE A 185 0.37 -1.45 -13.92
C PHE A 185 1.63 -0.58 -13.88
N TYR A 186 2.78 -1.20 -13.63
CA TYR A 186 4.06 -0.50 -13.59
C TYR A 186 4.45 0.10 -14.95
N LYS A 187 4.54 1.44 -15.04
CA LYS A 187 4.99 2.16 -16.25
C LYS A 187 6.31 2.89 -16.08
N ASN A 188 6.98 2.70 -14.94
CA ASN A 188 8.13 3.51 -14.55
C ASN A 188 7.77 5.00 -14.48
N ASP A 189 6.78 5.31 -13.65
CA ASP A 189 6.22 6.64 -13.53
C ASP A 189 7.12 7.56 -12.70
N PHE A 190 7.92 7.01 -11.80
CA PHE A 190 8.80 7.75 -10.90
C PHE A 190 10.26 7.31 -11.06
N ASP A 191 11.19 8.27 -10.93
CA ASP A 191 12.63 8.02 -11.07
C ASP A 191 13.13 6.99 -10.06
N GLU A 192 12.65 7.11 -8.82
CA GLU A 192 12.98 6.21 -7.72
C GLU A 192 11.82 5.24 -7.41
N VAL A 193 12.13 3.94 -7.42
CA VAL A 193 11.13 2.87 -7.26
C VAL A 193 10.41 2.86 -5.90
N HIS A 194 11.01 3.44 -4.86
CA HIS A 194 10.34 3.53 -3.55
C HIS A 194 9.19 4.55 -3.55
N HIS A 195 9.25 5.55 -4.43
CA HIS A 195 8.13 6.47 -4.66
C HIS A 195 6.93 5.77 -5.32
N GLU A 196 7.17 4.76 -6.15
CA GLU A 196 6.08 3.97 -6.73
C GLU A 196 5.23 3.27 -5.67
N VAL A 197 5.85 2.86 -4.56
CA VAL A 197 5.16 2.21 -3.44
C VAL A 197 4.43 3.23 -2.57
N SER A 198 5.07 4.34 -2.19
CA SER A 198 4.43 5.37 -1.38
C SER A 198 3.26 6.04 -2.11
N VAL A 199 3.37 6.30 -3.41
CA VAL A 199 2.25 6.84 -4.20
C VAL A 199 1.10 5.84 -4.32
N ARG A 200 1.37 4.54 -4.40
CA ARG A 200 0.30 3.52 -4.36
C ARG A 200 -0.35 3.40 -2.97
N MET A 201 0.41 3.61 -1.90
CA MET A 201 -0.14 3.74 -0.54
C MET A 201 -1.04 4.99 -0.43
N LEU A 202 -0.61 6.13 -0.97
CA LEU A 202 -1.45 7.32 -1.05
C LEU A 202 -2.71 7.07 -1.88
N TYR A 203 -2.59 6.43 -3.04
CA TYR A 203 -3.75 6.10 -3.87
C TYR A 203 -4.78 5.24 -3.13
N GLN A 204 -4.34 4.35 -2.25
CA GLN A 204 -5.25 3.63 -1.36
C GLN A 204 -5.96 4.55 -0.36
N LEU A 205 -5.26 5.53 0.22
CA LEU A 205 -5.78 6.38 1.30
C LEU A 205 -6.62 7.56 0.82
N ILE A 206 -6.22 8.19 -0.29
CA ILE A 206 -6.76 9.47 -0.78
C ILE A 206 -7.30 9.39 -2.21
N GLY A 207 -7.11 8.25 -2.89
CA GLY A 207 -7.66 8.06 -4.23
C GLY A 207 -9.18 8.05 -4.19
N MET A 208 -9.81 8.79 -5.09
CA MET A 208 -11.28 8.84 -5.15
C MET A 208 -11.85 7.49 -5.62
N GLU A 209 -13.04 7.13 -5.16
CA GLU A 209 -13.69 5.90 -5.59
C GLU A 209 -13.87 5.90 -7.13
N GLY A 210 -13.35 4.87 -7.78
CA GLY A 210 -13.40 4.73 -9.23
C GLY A 210 -12.42 5.63 -9.99
N GLN A 211 -11.55 6.37 -9.30
CA GLN A 211 -10.45 7.07 -9.94
C GLN A 211 -9.59 6.08 -10.72
N ILE A 212 -9.07 6.53 -11.86
CA ILE A 212 -8.15 5.76 -12.68
C ILE A 212 -6.74 6.08 -12.20
N TRP A 213 -5.91 5.05 -12.06
CA TRP A 213 -4.52 5.16 -11.60
C TRP A 213 -3.72 6.21 -12.36
N ASP A 214 -3.79 6.19 -13.70
CA ASP A 214 -3.03 7.11 -14.54
C ASP A 214 -3.40 8.58 -14.25
N ASN A 215 -4.69 8.88 -14.07
CA ASN A 215 -5.14 10.22 -13.72
C ASN A 215 -4.62 10.65 -12.35
N PHE A 216 -4.63 9.73 -11.37
CA PHE A 216 -4.07 10.02 -10.04
C PHE A 216 -2.56 10.31 -10.10
N VAL A 217 -1.81 9.55 -10.90
CA VAL A 217 -0.37 9.78 -11.11
C VAL A 217 -0.13 11.13 -11.80
N ASP A 218 -0.93 11.48 -12.80
CA ASP A 218 -0.86 12.77 -13.48
C ASP A 218 -1.14 13.93 -12.52
N ASP A 219 -2.13 13.78 -11.62
CA ASP A 219 -2.41 14.76 -10.56
C ASP A 219 -1.21 14.90 -9.61
N VAL A 220 -0.63 13.78 -9.17
CA VAL A 220 0.57 13.75 -8.30
C VAL A 220 1.75 14.46 -8.96
N LYS A 221 2.02 14.19 -10.24
CA LYS A 221 3.12 14.79 -11.00
C LYS A 221 2.87 16.27 -11.31
N GLY A 222 1.63 16.62 -11.67
CA GLY A 222 1.22 17.98 -12.05
C GLY A 222 1.26 18.97 -10.88
N ASN A 223 1.03 18.50 -9.66
CA ASN A 223 1.03 19.34 -8.46
C ASN A 223 2.43 19.81 -8.01
N GLY A 224 3.52 19.30 -8.62
CA GLY A 224 4.90 19.71 -8.31
C GLY A 224 5.35 19.44 -6.86
N ALA A 225 4.57 18.68 -6.11
CA ALA A 225 4.85 18.35 -4.71
C ALA A 225 6.00 17.33 -4.61
N LYS A 226 6.81 17.45 -3.55
CA LYS A 226 7.77 16.41 -3.17
C LYS A 226 6.99 15.10 -2.95
N ILE A 227 7.36 14.05 -3.66
CA ILE A 227 6.74 12.73 -3.49
C ILE A 227 7.23 12.15 -2.16
N PRO A 228 6.32 11.69 -1.27
CA PRO A 228 6.75 11.19 0.02
C PRO A 228 7.44 9.83 -0.08
N LEU A 229 8.16 9.49 0.98
CA LEU A 229 8.68 8.16 1.26
C LEU A 229 7.61 7.30 1.96
N ILE A 230 7.88 6.00 2.07
CA ILE A 230 6.94 5.03 2.68
C ILE A 230 6.71 5.34 4.16
N ASP A 231 7.78 5.66 4.90
CA ASP A 231 7.74 6.05 6.31
C ASP A 231 7.01 7.38 6.50
N GLU A 232 7.24 8.37 5.64
CA GLU A 232 6.50 9.65 5.68
C GLU A 232 4.97 9.44 5.53
N VAL A 233 4.52 8.51 4.66
CA VAL A 233 3.09 8.17 4.54
C VAL A 233 2.55 7.50 5.81
N ILE A 234 3.31 6.59 6.41
CA ILE A 234 2.91 5.89 7.65
C ILE A 234 2.84 6.87 8.82
N GLU A 235 3.83 7.75 8.97
CA GLU A 235 3.89 8.73 10.05
C GLU A 235 2.74 9.73 9.96
N GLN A 236 2.41 10.18 8.75
CA GLN A 236 1.26 11.05 8.55
C GLN A 236 -0.05 10.33 8.90
N LEU A 237 -0.24 9.09 8.44
CA LEU A 237 -1.41 8.30 8.81
C LEU A 237 -1.50 8.11 10.33
N ALA A 238 -0.38 7.86 11.01
CA ALA A 238 -0.33 7.73 12.47
C ALA A 238 -0.80 9.00 13.18
N ALA A 239 -0.38 10.17 12.69
CA ALA A 239 -0.81 11.46 13.24
C ALA A 239 -2.32 11.67 13.09
N VAL A 240 -2.87 11.36 11.92
CA VAL A 240 -4.32 11.50 11.62
C VAL A 240 -5.16 10.51 12.45
N GLU A 241 -4.71 9.27 12.55
CA GLU A 241 -5.34 8.21 13.35
C GLU A 241 -5.12 8.37 14.87
N LYS A 242 -4.31 9.36 15.28
CA LYS A 242 -3.93 9.65 16.68
C LYS A 242 -3.32 8.42 17.37
N LYS A 243 -2.40 7.76 16.66
CA LYS A 243 -1.67 6.59 17.13
C LYS A 243 -0.23 6.96 17.44
N ASP A 244 0.19 6.71 18.69
CA ASP A 244 1.60 6.90 19.09
C ASP A 244 2.52 5.85 18.42
N GLU A 245 1.98 4.65 18.24
CA GLU A 245 2.61 3.56 17.52
C GLU A 245 1.61 2.86 16.60
N MET A 246 2.09 2.38 15.45
CA MET A 246 1.27 1.65 14.48
C MET A 246 1.87 0.28 14.16
N THR A 247 1.02 -0.66 13.74
CA THR A 247 1.46 -1.91 13.11
C THR A 247 1.00 -1.90 11.67
N ILE A 248 1.96 -2.02 10.74
CA ILE A 248 1.73 -1.93 9.30
C ILE A 248 2.07 -3.28 8.66
N ILE A 249 1.14 -3.81 7.86
CA ILE A 249 1.41 -4.92 6.94
C ILE A 249 1.44 -4.32 5.54
N LEU A 250 2.60 -4.30 4.91
CA LEU A 250 2.78 -3.79 3.55
C LEU A 250 2.92 -4.97 2.59
N CYS A 251 1.83 -5.27 1.88
CA CYS A 251 1.80 -6.27 0.82
C CYS A 251 2.14 -5.61 -0.52
N VAL A 252 3.19 -6.08 -1.20
CA VAL A 252 3.63 -5.59 -2.51
C VAL A 252 3.55 -6.73 -3.52
N ASP A 253 2.64 -6.64 -4.48
CA ASP A 253 2.40 -7.65 -5.52
C ASP A 253 2.95 -7.24 -6.89
N GLY A 254 3.22 -8.21 -7.75
CA GLY A 254 3.61 -7.97 -9.13
C GLY A 254 5.06 -7.53 -9.33
N LEU A 255 5.96 -7.86 -8.41
CA LEU A 255 7.35 -7.41 -8.47
C LEU A 255 8.10 -7.81 -9.76
N GLN A 256 7.68 -8.88 -10.45
CA GLN A 256 8.23 -9.24 -11.76
C GLN A 256 8.03 -8.17 -12.83
N HIS A 257 7.07 -7.26 -12.66
CA HIS A 257 6.79 -6.18 -13.60
C HIS A 257 7.80 -5.03 -13.52
N LEU A 258 8.65 -5.01 -12.50
CA LEU A 258 9.80 -4.10 -12.42
C LEU A 258 10.90 -4.43 -13.45
N LYS A 259 10.71 -5.50 -14.25
CA LYS A 259 11.61 -5.96 -15.32
C LYS A 259 13.05 -6.13 -14.83
N PRO A 260 13.28 -7.01 -13.85
CA PRO A 260 14.58 -7.14 -13.22
C PRO A 260 15.64 -7.58 -14.21
N ASP A 261 16.75 -6.84 -14.29
CA ASP A 261 17.89 -7.17 -15.15
C ASP A 261 18.96 -8.03 -14.45
N GLY A 262 18.78 -8.29 -13.16
CA GLY A 262 19.65 -9.11 -12.31
C GLY A 262 20.86 -8.36 -11.74
N THR A 263 21.01 -7.06 -12.01
CA THR A 263 22.08 -6.22 -11.45
C THR A 263 21.70 -5.66 -10.08
N LYS A 264 22.67 -5.02 -9.39
CA LYS A 264 22.44 -4.29 -8.13
C LYS A 264 21.89 -2.87 -8.35
N ASP A 265 21.95 -2.38 -9.58
CA ASP A 265 21.31 -1.12 -9.97
C ASP A 265 19.85 -1.30 -10.38
N ASP A 266 19.40 -2.55 -10.39
CA ASP A 266 18.05 -2.92 -10.73
C ASP A 266 17.01 -2.33 -9.75
N LYS A 267 15.85 -1.94 -10.30
CA LYS A 267 14.76 -1.33 -9.53
C LYS A 267 14.14 -2.30 -8.53
N LEU A 268 14.02 -3.57 -8.87
CA LEU A 268 13.58 -4.56 -7.88
C LEU A 268 14.59 -4.64 -6.75
N TYR A 269 15.89 -4.70 -7.03
CA TYR A 269 16.91 -4.71 -5.98
C TYR A 269 16.82 -3.47 -5.09
N ARG A 270 16.77 -2.26 -5.68
CA ARG A 270 16.66 -1.00 -4.94
C ARG A 270 15.40 -0.95 -4.07
N LEU A 271 14.25 -1.39 -4.60
CA LEU A 271 13.00 -1.44 -3.83
C LEU A 271 13.13 -2.37 -2.61
N LEU A 272 13.63 -3.59 -2.82
CA LEU A 272 13.79 -4.56 -1.74
C LEU A 272 14.77 -4.03 -0.69
N MET A 273 15.86 -3.37 -1.10
CA MET A 273 16.82 -2.75 -0.18
C MET A 273 16.22 -1.57 0.60
N SER A 274 15.41 -0.72 -0.04
CA SER A 274 14.67 0.35 0.64
C SER A 274 13.71 -0.21 1.68
N LEU A 275 12.94 -1.24 1.35
CA LEU A 275 12.05 -1.92 2.30
C LEU A 275 12.85 -2.53 3.46
N CYS A 276 13.95 -3.24 3.17
CA CYS A 276 14.82 -3.80 4.20
C CYS A 276 15.38 -2.71 5.12
N SER A 277 15.77 -1.56 4.57
CA SER A 277 16.26 -0.42 5.36
C SER A 277 15.22 0.03 6.37
N ILE A 278 13.97 0.20 5.94
CA ILE A 278 12.85 0.61 6.83
C ILE A 278 12.61 -0.46 7.89
N ILE A 279 12.53 -1.73 7.49
CA ILE A 279 12.32 -2.88 8.39
C ILE A 279 13.39 -2.96 9.49
N THR A 280 14.64 -2.61 9.18
CA THR A 280 15.76 -2.67 10.13
C THR A 280 15.97 -1.39 10.93
N THR A 281 15.28 -0.30 10.59
CA THR A 281 15.43 0.98 11.28
C THR A 281 14.49 1.02 12.49
N LYS A 282 14.96 1.61 13.60
CA LYS A 282 14.08 1.86 14.74
C LYS A 282 13.08 2.97 14.37
N THR A 283 11.81 2.60 14.27
CA THR A 283 10.70 3.48 13.95
C THR A 283 9.61 3.39 15.02
N LYS A 284 8.67 4.33 15.04
CA LYS A 284 7.47 4.25 15.90
C LYS A 284 6.42 3.26 15.40
N PHE A 285 6.64 2.64 14.24
CA PHE A 285 5.72 1.67 13.65
C PHE A 285 6.39 0.32 13.47
N PHE A 286 5.66 -0.76 13.74
CA PHE A 286 6.12 -2.11 13.45
C PHE A 286 5.75 -2.49 12.01
N LEU A 287 6.73 -2.66 11.12
CA LEU A 287 6.51 -2.97 9.70
C LEU A 287 6.71 -4.46 9.39
N LEU A 288 5.68 -5.07 8.82
CA LEU A 288 5.70 -6.39 8.19
C LEU A 288 5.60 -6.23 6.67
N ALA A 289 6.74 -6.21 5.98
CA ALA A 289 6.76 -6.15 4.52
C ALA A 289 6.67 -7.56 3.91
N VAL A 290 5.68 -7.75 3.03
CA VAL A 290 5.44 -9.00 2.31
C VAL A 290 5.44 -8.73 0.82
N CYS A 291 6.36 -9.34 0.10
CA CYS A 291 6.59 -9.11 -1.32
C CYS A 291 6.23 -10.36 -2.12
N ALA A 292 5.42 -10.24 -3.16
CA ALA A 292 5.08 -11.34 -4.07
C ALA A 292 5.69 -11.15 -5.46
N ALA A 293 6.19 -12.26 -6.00
CA ALA A 293 6.75 -12.30 -7.35
C ALA A 293 6.63 -13.69 -7.96
N THR A 294 6.76 -13.77 -9.28
CA THR A 294 6.85 -15.06 -9.98
C THR A 294 8.22 -15.70 -9.81
N ILE A 295 8.28 -17.04 -9.71
CA ILE A 295 9.52 -17.81 -9.50
C ILE A 295 10.59 -17.63 -10.59
N HIS A 296 10.21 -17.16 -11.78
CA HIS A 296 11.17 -16.86 -12.85
C HIS A 296 12.04 -15.64 -12.54
N VAL A 297 11.65 -14.82 -11.57
CA VAL A 297 12.49 -13.72 -11.10
C VAL A 297 13.62 -14.29 -10.24
N PRO A 298 14.89 -14.02 -10.55
CA PRO A 298 16.04 -14.57 -9.82
C PRO A 298 16.27 -13.88 -8.47
N ILE A 299 15.22 -13.66 -7.66
CA ILE A 299 15.27 -12.92 -6.39
C ILE A 299 16.32 -13.50 -5.45
N GLN A 300 16.43 -14.83 -5.41
CA GLN A 300 17.44 -15.49 -4.57
C GLN A 300 18.87 -15.10 -4.96
N GLN A 301 19.15 -15.02 -6.27
CA GLN A 301 20.45 -14.63 -6.82
C GLN A 301 20.69 -13.13 -6.63
N MET A 302 19.70 -12.29 -6.91
CA MET A 302 19.78 -10.83 -6.74
C MET A 302 20.08 -10.44 -5.29
N LEU A 303 19.46 -11.15 -4.34
CA LEU A 303 19.65 -10.93 -2.91
C LEU A 303 20.70 -11.88 -2.31
N ALA A 304 21.49 -12.61 -3.11
CA ALA A 304 22.48 -13.55 -2.60
C ALA A 304 23.56 -12.85 -1.76
N SER A 305 23.93 -11.61 -2.12
CA SER A 305 24.89 -10.82 -1.34
C SER A 305 24.25 -10.03 -0.20
N SER A 306 22.93 -10.12 0.00
CA SER A 306 22.26 -9.44 1.11
C SER A 306 22.23 -10.34 2.34
N SER A 307 22.65 -9.82 3.49
CA SER A 307 22.53 -10.52 4.78
C SER A 307 21.11 -10.46 5.37
N GLN A 308 20.15 -9.83 4.68
CA GLN A 308 18.77 -9.79 5.13
C GLN A 308 18.19 -11.20 5.25
N LYS A 309 17.63 -11.52 6.42
CA LYS A 309 16.80 -12.73 6.59
C LYS A 309 15.59 -12.62 5.67
N ARG A 310 15.34 -13.69 4.93
CA ARG A 310 14.21 -13.81 3.99
C ARG A 310 13.39 -15.02 4.39
N ILE A 311 12.08 -14.84 4.52
CA ILE A 311 11.15 -15.93 4.78
C ILE A 311 10.38 -16.20 3.50
N ILE A 312 10.69 -17.34 2.85
CA ILE A 312 10.05 -17.73 1.60
C ILE A 312 8.79 -18.51 1.92
N LEU A 313 7.69 -18.03 1.36
CA LEU A 313 6.36 -18.59 1.46
C LEU A 313 5.90 -19.00 0.07
N VAL A 314 5.13 -20.07 0.01
CA VAL A 314 4.49 -20.56 -1.21
C VAL A 314 2.99 -20.59 -0.92
N PRO A 315 2.14 -20.07 -1.83
CA PRO A 315 0.70 -20.18 -1.67
C PRO A 315 0.29 -21.64 -1.48
N PRO A 316 -0.63 -21.94 -0.53
CA PRO A 316 -1.12 -23.29 -0.35
C PRO A 316 -1.92 -23.74 -1.57
N ILE A 317 -1.81 -25.03 -1.90
CA ILE A 317 -2.66 -25.66 -2.92
C ILE A 317 -4.09 -25.68 -2.39
N LEU A 318 -5.04 -25.34 -3.26
CA LEU A 318 -6.43 -25.33 -2.88
C LEU A 318 -7.03 -26.74 -2.92
N CYS A 319 -7.84 -27.07 -1.93
CA CYS A 319 -8.72 -28.23 -2.02
C CYS A 319 -9.83 -27.90 -3.02
N GLY A 320 -9.66 -28.37 -4.26
CA GLY A 320 -10.59 -28.10 -5.36
C GLY A 320 -12.02 -28.53 -5.02
N ALA A 321 -12.19 -29.68 -4.37
CA ALA A 321 -13.50 -30.22 -3.99
C ALA A 321 -14.24 -29.37 -2.93
N ASP A 322 -13.52 -28.65 -2.07
CA ASP A 322 -14.12 -27.72 -1.11
C ASP A 322 -14.58 -26.41 -1.77
N ILE A 323 -14.02 -26.10 -2.94
CA ILE A 323 -14.25 -24.86 -3.68
C ILE A 323 -15.33 -25.06 -4.75
N LEU A 324 -15.16 -26.09 -5.55
CA LEU A 324 -16.05 -26.55 -6.61
C LEU A 324 -16.53 -27.94 -6.24
N ILE A 325 -17.63 -28.00 -5.48
CA ILE A 325 -18.25 -29.25 -5.06
C ILE A 325 -18.68 -30.02 -6.32
N PRO A 326 -18.08 -31.18 -6.61
CA PRO A 326 -18.39 -31.93 -7.82
C PRO A 326 -19.80 -32.50 -7.77
N GLU A 327 -20.59 -32.25 -8.81
CA GLU A 327 -21.95 -32.78 -8.94
C GLU A 327 -21.96 -34.23 -9.46
N ASN A 328 -20.87 -34.66 -10.09
CA ASN A 328 -20.69 -36.01 -10.62
C ASN A 328 -19.18 -36.37 -10.73
N PRO A 329 -18.84 -37.64 -10.97
CA PRO A 329 -17.45 -38.08 -11.06
C PRO A 329 -16.62 -37.41 -12.16
N SER A 330 -17.22 -37.05 -13.31
CA SER A 330 -16.51 -36.39 -14.41
C SER A 330 -16.11 -34.96 -14.04
N VAL A 331 -17.00 -34.21 -13.39
CA VAL A 331 -16.67 -32.89 -12.81
C VAL A 331 -15.61 -33.07 -11.71
N GLY A 332 -15.68 -34.15 -10.92
CA GLY A 332 -14.67 -34.47 -9.92
C GLY A 332 -13.29 -34.64 -10.54
N GLN A 333 -13.18 -35.41 -11.62
CA GLN A 333 -11.92 -35.57 -12.37
C GLN A 333 -11.40 -34.25 -12.94
N LEU A 334 -12.28 -33.36 -13.43
CA LEU A 334 -11.87 -32.03 -13.90
C LEU A 334 -11.35 -31.17 -12.76
N VAL A 335 -12.02 -31.18 -11.59
CA VAL A 335 -11.59 -30.44 -10.40
C VAL A 335 -10.23 -30.95 -9.91
N ASP A 336 -10.05 -32.27 -9.85
CA ASP A 336 -8.78 -32.90 -9.49
C ASP A 336 -7.68 -32.54 -10.50
N ALA A 337 -8.00 -32.50 -11.80
CA ALA A 337 -7.07 -32.11 -12.85
C ALA A 337 -6.61 -30.65 -12.79
N MET A 338 -7.33 -29.77 -12.09
CA MET A 338 -6.87 -28.39 -11.85
C MET A 338 -5.76 -28.31 -10.78
N ASP A 339 -5.48 -29.43 -10.09
CA ASP A 339 -4.40 -29.59 -9.09
C ASP A 339 -4.40 -28.49 -8.01
N GLY A 340 -5.59 -27.99 -7.67
CA GLY A 340 -5.76 -26.92 -6.68
C GLY A 340 -5.19 -25.56 -7.09
N HIS A 341 -4.83 -25.35 -8.36
CA HIS A 341 -4.41 -24.05 -8.85
C HIS A 341 -5.59 -23.10 -8.97
N GLY A 342 -5.54 -21.99 -8.22
CA GLY A 342 -6.68 -21.08 -8.12
C GLY A 342 -7.17 -20.55 -9.47
N ARG A 343 -6.27 -20.08 -10.35
CA ARG A 343 -6.70 -19.57 -11.66
C ARG A 343 -7.34 -20.65 -12.54
N ALA A 344 -6.84 -21.89 -12.46
CA ALA A 344 -7.39 -23.00 -13.21
C ALA A 344 -8.80 -23.37 -12.71
N LEU A 345 -8.99 -23.42 -11.38
CA LEU A 345 -10.30 -23.61 -10.76
C LEU A 345 -11.30 -22.50 -11.12
N GLU A 346 -10.88 -21.23 -11.19
CA GLU A 346 -11.77 -20.13 -11.61
C GLU A 346 -12.25 -20.28 -13.06
N ILE A 347 -11.36 -20.71 -13.95
CA ILE A 347 -11.69 -20.97 -15.35
C ILE A 347 -12.66 -22.14 -15.43
N LEU A 348 -12.38 -23.24 -14.72
CA LEU A 348 -13.27 -24.40 -14.67
C LEU A 348 -14.66 -24.02 -14.14
N GLU A 349 -14.74 -23.24 -13.06
CA GLU A 349 -16.01 -22.72 -12.52
C GLU A 349 -16.81 -21.94 -13.59
N THR A 350 -16.11 -21.13 -14.37
CA THR A 350 -16.73 -20.31 -15.42
C THR A 350 -17.27 -21.16 -16.54
N VAL A 351 -16.46 -22.09 -17.04
CA VAL A 351 -16.86 -23.02 -18.10
C VAL A 351 -18.03 -23.89 -17.65
N LEU A 352 -17.98 -24.47 -16.45
CA LEU A 352 -19.10 -25.27 -15.91
C LEU A 352 -20.39 -24.44 -15.78
N GLY A 353 -20.28 -23.18 -15.36
CA GLY A 353 -21.42 -22.26 -15.31
C GLY A 353 -22.05 -21.99 -16.68
N GLU A 354 -21.23 -21.79 -17.72
CA GLU A 354 -21.70 -21.58 -19.09
C GLU A 354 -22.43 -22.80 -19.64
N TYR A 355 -21.90 -24.01 -19.44
CA TYR A 355 -22.55 -25.25 -19.87
C TYR A 355 -23.88 -25.52 -19.16
N ARG A 356 -23.97 -25.23 -17.85
CA ARG A 356 -25.24 -25.33 -17.10
C ARG A 356 -26.31 -24.41 -17.69
N ASN A 357 -25.93 -23.19 -18.06
CA ASN A 357 -26.86 -22.23 -18.68
C ASN A 357 -27.35 -22.68 -20.07
N GLN A 358 -26.62 -23.59 -20.73
CA GLN A 358 -26.98 -24.18 -22.02
C GLN A 358 -27.76 -25.50 -21.88
N ASN A 359 -28.17 -25.91 -20.67
CA ASN A 359 -28.81 -27.21 -20.37
C ASN A 359 -27.99 -28.43 -20.83
N PHE A 360 -26.66 -28.32 -20.80
CA PHE A 360 -25.79 -29.45 -21.15
C PHE A 360 -25.73 -30.46 -20.00
N ASP A 361 -26.10 -31.71 -20.26
CA ASP A 361 -26.09 -32.78 -19.25
C ASP A 361 -24.73 -33.48 -19.19
N PHE A 362 -23.95 -33.15 -18.17
CA PHE A 362 -22.65 -33.77 -17.88
C PHE A 362 -22.73 -35.25 -17.46
N THR A 363 -23.93 -35.79 -17.19
CA THR A 363 -24.11 -37.20 -16.83
C THR A 363 -24.26 -38.12 -18.05
N VAL A 364 -24.63 -37.55 -19.21
CA VAL A 364 -24.88 -38.31 -20.45
C VAL A 364 -23.62 -38.36 -21.33
N HIS A 365 -22.78 -37.34 -21.26
CA HIS A 365 -21.54 -37.28 -22.01
C HIS A 365 -20.36 -37.71 -21.13
N LYS A 366 -20.01 -39.00 -21.17
CA LYS A 366 -18.69 -39.43 -20.74
C LYS A 366 -17.68 -38.60 -21.55
N LEU A 367 -16.76 -37.93 -20.86
CA LEU A 367 -15.53 -37.46 -21.49
C LEU A 367 -14.85 -38.73 -21.99
N ASP A 368 -15.00 -39.03 -23.28
CA ASP A 368 -14.38 -40.21 -23.86
C ASP A 368 -12.87 -40.13 -23.57
N PRO A 369 -12.25 -41.23 -23.11
CA PRO A 369 -10.82 -41.22 -22.84
C PRO A 369 -10.10 -40.79 -24.11
N ILE A 370 -9.25 -39.77 -24.00
CA ILE A 370 -8.30 -39.41 -25.05
C ILE A 370 -7.44 -40.66 -25.25
N VAL A 371 -7.71 -41.37 -26.34
CA VAL A 371 -6.85 -42.45 -26.81
C VAL A 371 -5.66 -41.74 -27.45
N ASP A 372 -4.51 -41.78 -26.77
CA ASP A 372 -3.23 -41.35 -27.34
C ASP A 372 -3.05 -42.05 -28.71
N GLN A 373 -2.93 -41.24 -29.76
CA GLN A 373 -2.46 -41.69 -31.09
C GLN A 373 -0.98 -41.40 -31.25
#